data_AF-A0A2W4W0B9-F1
#
_entry.id   AF-A0A2W4W0B9-F1
#
_cell.length_a   1.000
_cell.length_b   1.000
_cell.length_c   1.000
_cell.angle_alpha   90.00
_cell.angle_beta   90.00
_cell.angle_gamma   90.00
#
_symmetry.space_group_name_H-M   'P 1'
#
loop_
_entity.id
_entity.type
_entity.pdbx_description
1 polymer ?
#
loop_
_entity_poly.entity_id
_entity_poly.type
_entity_poly.pdbx_seq_one_letter_code
_entity_poly.pdbx_strand_id
1 'polypeptide(L)'
;MIWRSKAQDGLLSVTDTDLIQQLSWSQAQAGEAGAIAPDGRSLMTIAHRLATTLDDPQIKVEVSRRDRTLYVFLTAPEVLAQRHVPTICAAITALGLADITHLKVLDGTEKRLVNRWQHDFSLEPAAVPPQPNLAASSQPPEAATPRLDQALGCDRAPAPGRRWRWGGLTAAAALGFGLTAAVTQWRYSQPPAPPLSEALSEALSEAPTAPLTDSAPPGVSPIEPLVATGAVAQALSPPDLAVPVALTLKAVGDIIPGTDYRGYRLPSDWQYLFRGVQYHLGEADIVFGNFESTLTEVPHSAKDTSRGNTFAFRTPPWYASVLKEAGFDVLSVANNHSFDFFEQGFNDTIAHIEAAGMQAVGRKDEILYVEAQGLTVAFIGFSTYSYHNRVQDLEGAIALVQTAKAQADIVVVSFHAGKEGTDATVTRDQTEYFFSENRGNVVQFSRTVIDHGADLVLGHGPHVPRALELYNGKLIAYSLGNFVGYRSLSTVGPLGTSLILQLDLDAQGNFVGGQIIPVALDRNGVPYLDDHFGGVRLVRQFTQRDFPNTPLKIDDLGYIWPR
;
A
#
# COMPACT_ATOMS: atom_id res chain seq x y z
N MET A 1 -17.82 10.62 -8.08
CA MET A 1 -18.63 11.26 -9.15
C MET A 1 -17.67 12.08 -10.00
N ILE A 2 -17.43 11.70 -11.27
CA ILE A 2 -16.44 12.33 -12.16
C ILE A 2 -17.07 13.47 -12.96
N TRP A 3 -16.35 14.56 -13.15
CA TRP A 3 -16.61 15.51 -14.24
C TRP A 3 -15.35 15.68 -15.09
N ARG A 4 -15.48 15.48 -16.41
CA ARG A 4 -14.46 15.78 -17.43
C ARG A 4 -14.78 17.15 -18.04
N SER A 5 -13.76 17.99 -18.20
CA SER A 5 -13.82 19.16 -19.08
C SER A 5 -13.06 18.89 -20.39
N LYS A 6 -13.65 19.33 -21.49
CA LYS A 6 -13.11 19.29 -22.85
C LYS A 6 -12.19 20.49 -23.07
N ALA A 7 -10.88 20.29 -23.24
CA ALA A 7 -10.04 21.14 -24.10
C ALA A 7 -8.60 20.59 -24.24
N GLN A 8 -8.30 20.22 -25.49
CA GLN A 8 -7.03 20.41 -26.23
C GLN A 8 -5.76 19.64 -25.82
N ASP A 9 -5.38 18.78 -26.77
CA ASP A 9 -4.08 18.15 -26.99
C ASP A 9 -2.93 19.16 -27.11
N GLY A 10 -1.74 18.74 -26.67
CA GLY A 10 -0.47 19.41 -26.98
C GLY A 10 0.68 18.86 -26.15
N LEU A 11 1.37 17.84 -26.66
CA LEU A 11 2.69 17.42 -26.16
C LEU A 11 3.74 18.46 -26.60
N LEU A 12 4.62 18.87 -25.68
CA LEU A 12 5.87 19.58 -25.97
C LEU A 12 7.00 18.90 -25.19
N SER A 13 8.01 18.42 -25.93
CA SER A 13 9.23 17.80 -25.41
C SER A 13 10.20 18.88 -24.90
N VAL A 14 10.83 18.65 -23.75
CA VAL A 14 11.95 19.45 -23.26
C VAL A 14 13.20 18.57 -23.20
N THR A 15 14.31 19.07 -23.75
CA THR A 15 15.62 18.40 -23.81
C THR A 15 16.54 18.86 -22.69
N ASP A 16 17.46 17.99 -22.25
CA ASP A 16 18.36 18.07 -21.07
C ASP A 16 19.27 19.31 -20.91
N THR A 17 19.19 20.31 -21.78
CA THR A 17 20.15 21.43 -21.77
C THR A 17 19.77 22.56 -20.81
N ASP A 18 18.54 22.59 -20.29
CA ASP A 18 18.03 23.70 -19.47
C ASP A 18 18.29 23.58 -17.96
N LEU A 19 18.85 22.47 -17.48
CA LEU A 19 19.02 22.21 -16.04
C LEU A 19 20.38 22.66 -15.44
N ILE A 20 21.33 23.16 -16.24
CA ILE A 20 22.74 23.25 -15.79
C ILE A 20 23.27 24.66 -15.46
N GLN A 21 22.65 25.78 -15.83
CA GLN A 21 23.28 27.10 -15.59
C GLN A 21 22.60 27.98 -14.54
N GLN A 22 23.29 28.09 -13.39
CA GLN A 22 23.14 29.12 -12.37
C GLN A 22 23.30 30.53 -12.97
N LEU A 23 22.21 31.25 -13.23
CA LEU A 23 22.24 32.69 -13.44
C LEU A 23 21.12 33.38 -12.67
N SER A 24 21.48 34.45 -11.97
CA SER A 24 20.61 35.39 -11.27
C SER A 24 19.67 36.10 -12.25
N TRP A 25 18.36 36.02 -12.03
CA TRP A 25 17.38 36.71 -12.87
C TRP A 25 16.80 37.95 -12.19
N SER A 26 17.43 39.10 -12.40
CA SER A 26 16.73 40.37 -12.50
C SER A 26 16.71 40.78 -13.98
N GLN A 27 15.53 40.73 -14.59
CA GLN A 27 15.17 41.23 -15.92
C GLN A 27 15.79 40.54 -17.15
N ALA A 28 15.07 39.55 -17.70
CA ALA A 28 14.90 39.39 -19.14
C ALA A 28 13.54 38.71 -19.44
N GLN A 29 13.05 38.96 -20.65
CA GLN A 29 11.65 39.12 -21.02
C GLN A 29 10.84 37.82 -21.21
N ALA A 30 9.52 38.00 -21.15
CA ALA A 30 8.44 37.10 -21.50
C ALA A 30 8.76 36.01 -22.55
N GLY A 31 8.56 34.76 -22.15
CA GLY A 31 8.50 33.58 -23.02
C GLY A 31 8.23 32.31 -22.19
N GLU A 32 7.04 31.74 -22.38
CA GLU A 32 6.66 30.32 -22.17
C GLU A 32 6.40 29.75 -20.74
N ALA A 33 5.08 29.60 -20.48
CA ALA A 33 4.35 28.52 -19.80
C ALA A 33 4.96 27.80 -18.57
N GLY A 34 5.18 28.53 -17.48
CA GLY A 34 5.11 27.95 -16.13
C GLY A 34 3.64 27.83 -15.68
N ALA A 35 3.28 26.71 -15.04
CA ALA A 35 1.94 26.50 -14.48
C ALA A 35 1.66 27.50 -13.34
N ILE A 36 0.81 28.47 -13.64
CA ILE A 36 0.51 29.67 -12.86
C ILE A 36 -0.84 29.48 -12.13
N ALA A 37 -0.88 29.71 -10.80
CA ALA A 37 -2.11 29.95 -10.05
C ALA A 37 -2.74 31.31 -10.47
N PRO A 38 -4.00 31.64 -10.13
CA PRO A 38 -4.78 32.70 -10.80
C PRO A 38 -4.22 34.14 -10.74
N ASP A 39 -3.05 34.36 -10.16
CA ASP A 39 -2.29 35.60 -10.05
C ASP A 39 -0.84 35.54 -10.59
N GLY A 40 -0.45 34.52 -11.35
CA GLY A 40 0.92 34.44 -11.91
C GLY A 40 1.91 33.61 -11.10
N ARG A 41 1.51 32.97 -9.99
CA ARG A 41 2.46 32.42 -9.00
C ARG A 41 2.41 30.89 -8.91
N SER A 42 3.55 30.27 -8.62
CA SER A 42 3.60 28.82 -8.40
C SER A 42 3.02 28.45 -7.03
N LEU A 43 2.40 27.27 -6.91
CA LEU A 43 1.87 26.77 -5.64
C LEU A 43 2.94 26.62 -4.56
N MET A 44 4.18 26.32 -4.96
CA MET A 44 5.31 26.26 -4.06
C MET A 44 5.72 27.67 -3.58
N THR A 45 5.57 28.67 -4.43
CA THR A 45 5.71 30.09 -4.04
C THR A 45 4.61 30.53 -3.07
N ILE A 46 3.38 30.02 -3.21
CA ILE A 46 2.27 30.30 -2.30
C ILE A 46 2.51 29.66 -0.93
N ALA A 47 2.85 28.37 -0.90
CA ALA A 47 3.18 27.65 0.34
C ALA A 47 4.38 28.29 1.05
N HIS A 48 5.44 28.61 0.30
CA HIS A 48 6.62 29.29 0.85
C HIS A 48 6.28 30.68 1.36
N ARG A 49 5.55 31.52 0.63
CA ARG A 49 5.16 32.86 1.11
C ARG A 49 4.30 32.79 2.36
N LEU A 50 3.36 31.85 2.43
CA LEU A 50 2.51 31.69 3.60
C LEU A 50 3.34 31.25 4.81
N ALA A 51 4.23 30.27 4.64
CA ALA A 51 5.17 29.86 5.68
C ALA A 51 6.08 31.03 6.14
N THR A 52 6.60 31.83 5.22
CA THR A 52 7.41 33.02 5.54
C THR A 52 6.61 34.14 6.20
N THR A 53 5.33 34.31 5.84
CA THR A 53 4.45 35.33 6.45
C THR A 53 4.06 34.95 7.88
N LEU A 54 3.92 33.65 8.13
CA LEU A 54 3.66 33.12 9.47
C LEU A 54 4.91 33.14 10.35
N ASP A 55 6.11 33.05 9.74
CA ASP A 55 7.43 33.17 10.38
C ASP A 55 7.56 32.39 11.69
N ASP A 56 7.05 31.15 11.66
CA ASP A 56 7.03 30.28 12.82
C ASP A 56 7.59 28.90 12.40
N PRO A 57 8.75 28.49 12.94
CA PRO A 57 9.38 27.22 12.59
C PRO A 57 8.55 26.01 13.01
N GLN A 58 7.52 26.21 13.85
CA GLN A 58 6.60 25.17 14.25
C GLN A 58 5.52 24.91 13.18
N ILE A 59 5.44 25.73 12.14
CA ILE A 59 4.40 25.67 11.11
C ILE A 59 4.97 25.17 9.78
N LYS A 60 4.42 24.06 9.27
CA LYS A 60 4.66 23.57 7.91
C LYS A 60 3.39 23.73 7.08
N VAL A 61 3.53 24.14 5.82
CA VAL A 61 2.41 24.44 4.92
C VAL A 61 2.52 23.63 3.64
N GLU A 62 1.44 22.96 3.22
CA GLU A 62 1.34 22.21 1.97
C GLU A 62 0.01 22.51 1.25
N VAL A 63 -0.03 22.36 -0.08
CA VAL A 63 -1.22 22.67 -0.89
C VAL A 63 -1.55 21.49 -1.81
N SER A 64 -2.80 21.00 -1.79
CA SER A 64 -3.28 19.98 -2.73
C SER A 64 -3.94 20.59 -3.96
N ARG A 65 -3.53 20.09 -5.13
CA ARG A 65 -4.10 20.45 -6.43
C ARG A 65 -5.43 19.76 -6.74
N ARG A 66 -5.70 18.60 -6.11
CA ARG A 66 -6.85 17.75 -6.44
C ARG A 66 -8.17 18.28 -5.86
N ASP A 67 -8.10 18.97 -4.72
CA ASP A 67 -9.27 19.43 -3.96
C ASP A 67 -9.20 20.91 -3.54
N ARG A 68 -8.16 21.65 -3.95
CA ARG A 68 -7.92 23.06 -3.58
C ARG A 68 -7.86 23.30 -2.06
N THR A 69 -7.32 22.31 -1.33
CA THR A 69 -7.16 22.38 0.12
C THR A 69 -5.75 22.85 0.50
N LEU A 70 -5.68 23.76 1.47
CA LEU A 70 -4.46 24.14 2.16
C LEU A 70 -4.31 23.31 3.43
N TYR A 71 -3.16 22.63 3.58
CA TYR A 71 -2.80 21.89 4.78
C TYR A 71 -1.78 22.69 5.58
N VAL A 72 -2.07 22.91 6.86
CA VAL A 72 -1.16 23.57 7.79
C VAL A 72 -0.89 22.61 8.94
N PHE A 73 0.37 22.22 9.10
CA PHE A 73 0.83 21.34 10.16
C PHE A 73 1.50 22.19 11.24
N LEU A 74 1.03 22.08 12.47
CA LEU A 74 1.52 22.82 13.62
C LEU A 74 2.21 21.84 14.56
N THR A 75 3.48 22.03 14.85
CA THR A 75 4.24 21.22 15.82
C THR A 75 4.13 21.82 17.23
N ALA A 76 2.93 22.26 17.61
CA ALA A 76 2.65 22.92 18.88
C ALA A 76 1.37 22.36 19.52
N PRO A 77 1.31 22.19 20.85
CA PRO A 77 0.15 21.59 21.53
C PRO A 77 -1.16 22.34 21.25
N GLU A 78 -2.27 21.61 21.18
CA GLU A 78 -3.66 22.00 20.82
C GLU A 78 -4.10 23.42 21.24
N VAL A 79 -3.67 23.88 22.42
CA VAL A 79 -3.98 25.22 22.96
C VAL A 79 -3.33 26.37 22.16
N LEU A 80 -2.21 26.11 21.51
CA LEU A 80 -1.53 27.06 20.62
C LEU A 80 -2.16 27.06 19.22
N ALA A 81 -2.61 25.90 18.72
CA ALA A 81 -3.17 25.76 17.37
C ALA A 81 -4.35 26.69 17.09
N GLN A 82 -5.29 26.82 18.03
CA GLN A 82 -6.45 27.72 17.89
C GLN A 82 -6.07 29.21 17.85
N ARG A 83 -4.93 29.61 18.42
CA ARG A 83 -4.45 31.00 18.36
C ARG A 83 -3.84 31.36 17.00
N HIS A 84 -3.35 30.38 16.26
CA HIS A 84 -2.76 30.61 14.93
C HIS A 84 -3.81 30.65 13.82
N VAL A 85 -5.00 30.06 14.00
CA VAL A 85 -6.06 30.04 12.98
C VAL A 85 -6.46 31.44 12.49
N PRO A 86 -6.74 32.44 13.36
CA PRO A 86 -7.04 33.80 12.90
C PRO A 86 -5.90 34.43 12.10
N THR A 87 -4.65 34.19 12.51
CA THR A 87 -3.44 34.68 11.83
C THR A 87 -3.26 34.02 10.46
N ILE A 88 -3.50 32.72 10.36
CA ILE A 88 -3.45 31.95 9.12
C ILE A 88 -4.54 32.45 8.16
N CYS A 89 -5.79 32.60 8.62
CA CYS A 89 -6.87 33.14 7.81
C CYS A 89 -6.61 34.59 7.36
N ALA A 90 -6.04 35.43 8.24
CA ALA A 90 -5.65 36.79 7.91
C ALA A 90 -4.51 36.82 6.87
N ALA A 91 -3.53 35.93 6.97
CA ALA A 91 -2.44 35.81 6.01
C ALA A 91 -2.95 35.32 4.64
N ILE A 92 -3.84 34.33 4.58
CA ILE A 92 -4.50 33.86 3.35
C ILE A 92 -5.26 35.01 2.68
N THR A 93 -6.01 35.79 3.47
CA THR A 93 -6.76 36.95 2.98
C THR A 93 -5.83 38.06 2.48
N ALA A 94 -4.79 38.40 3.23
CA ALA A 94 -3.81 39.44 2.87
C ALA A 94 -2.98 39.07 1.63
N LEU A 95 -2.76 37.78 1.38
CA LEU A 95 -2.06 37.27 0.20
C LEU A 95 -2.97 37.13 -1.04
N GLY A 96 -4.27 37.38 -0.91
CA GLY A 96 -5.22 37.34 -2.03
C GLY A 96 -5.53 35.93 -2.53
N LEU A 97 -5.39 34.91 -1.67
CA LEU A 97 -5.55 33.49 -2.03
C LEU A 97 -7.03 33.05 -2.02
N ALA A 98 -7.90 33.77 -2.72
CA ALA A 98 -9.35 33.60 -2.68
C ALA A 98 -9.87 32.28 -3.28
N ASP A 99 -9.03 31.53 -4.01
CA ASP A 99 -9.38 30.25 -4.64
C ASP A 99 -9.16 29.02 -3.73
N ILE A 100 -8.58 29.22 -2.54
CA ILE A 100 -8.47 28.18 -1.52
C ILE A 100 -9.82 28.10 -0.79
N THR A 101 -10.50 26.97 -0.93
CA THR A 101 -11.86 26.80 -0.39
C THR A 101 -11.87 26.19 1.01
N HIS A 102 -10.79 25.48 1.38
CA HIS A 102 -10.70 24.73 2.63
C HIS A 102 -9.32 24.86 3.29
N LEU A 103 -9.31 25.04 4.61
CA LEU A 103 -8.12 25.01 5.47
C LEU A 103 -8.21 23.82 6.41
N LYS A 104 -7.19 22.96 6.39
CA LYS A 104 -7.03 21.84 7.33
C LYS A 104 -5.81 22.05 8.21
N VAL A 105 -6.02 22.06 9.53
CA VAL A 105 -4.96 22.26 10.52
C VAL A 105 -4.72 20.96 11.30
N LEU A 106 -3.45 20.56 11.43
CA LEU A 106 -2.99 19.33 12.08
C LEU A 106 -2.05 19.67 13.24
N ASP A 107 -2.34 19.22 14.47
CA ASP A 107 -1.39 19.25 15.59
C ASP A 107 -0.43 18.04 15.52
N GLY A 108 0.87 18.32 15.50
CA GLY A 108 1.97 17.38 15.43
C GLY A 108 2.46 16.86 16.78
N THR A 109 1.79 17.16 17.90
CA THR A 109 2.22 16.70 19.23
C THR A 109 1.79 15.27 19.57
N GLU A 110 0.84 14.67 18.84
CA GLU A 110 0.48 13.25 19.01
C GLU A 110 0.72 12.41 17.75
N LYS A 111 1.85 11.67 17.75
CA LYS A 111 2.20 10.60 16.78
C LYS A 111 1.18 9.44 16.65
N ARG A 112 -0.02 9.56 17.23
CA ARG A 112 -1.06 8.50 17.26
C ARG A 112 -2.44 8.91 16.75
N LEU A 113 -2.65 10.16 16.34
CA LEU A 113 -3.95 10.63 15.85
C LEU A 113 -3.84 11.35 14.50
N VAL A 114 -3.29 10.70 13.48
CA VAL A 114 -3.52 11.10 12.07
C VAL A 114 -4.95 10.74 11.60
N ASN A 115 -5.79 10.23 12.52
CA ASN A 115 -7.08 9.59 12.22
C ASN A 115 -8.32 10.47 12.45
N ARG A 116 -8.18 11.75 12.81
CA ARG A 116 -9.26 12.76 12.77
C ARG A 116 -8.66 14.13 12.47
N TRP A 117 -9.20 14.81 11.45
CA TRP A 117 -8.94 16.23 11.25
C TRP A 117 -9.39 16.98 12.51
N GLN A 118 -8.50 17.72 13.16
CA GLN A 118 -8.84 18.43 14.38
C GLN A 118 -9.67 19.68 14.06
N HIS A 119 -9.34 20.36 12.96
CA HIS A 119 -10.09 21.51 12.48
C HIS A 119 -10.16 21.55 10.95
N ASP A 120 -11.38 21.66 10.43
CA ASP A 120 -11.69 21.81 9.01
C ASP A 120 -12.53 23.09 8.86
N PHE A 121 -11.99 24.07 8.14
CA PHE A 121 -12.64 25.35 7.94
C PHE A 121 -12.95 25.55 6.46
N SER A 122 -14.24 25.73 6.16
CA SER A 122 -14.63 26.30 4.86
C SER A 122 -14.31 27.79 4.89
N LEU A 123 -13.58 28.25 3.87
CA LEU A 123 -13.23 29.65 3.67
C LEU A 123 -14.25 30.37 2.77
N GLU A 124 -15.30 29.66 2.34
CA GLU A 124 -16.40 30.27 1.59
C GLU A 124 -17.30 31.12 2.50
N PRO A 125 -17.81 32.27 2.03
CA PRO A 125 -18.81 33.02 2.77
C PRO A 125 -20.04 32.14 3.02
N ALA A 126 -20.46 32.00 4.28
CA ALA A 126 -21.62 31.20 4.63
C ALA A 126 -22.83 31.58 3.78
N ALA A 127 -23.35 30.63 3.00
CA ALA A 127 -24.58 30.84 2.24
C ALA A 127 -25.71 31.17 3.22
N VAL A 128 -26.37 32.31 3.01
CA VAL A 128 -27.57 32.69 3.75
C VAL A 128 -28.60 31.58 3.51
N PRO A 129 -29.08 30.88 4.56
CA PRO A 129 -30.05 29.80 4.36
C PRO A 129 -31.32 30.38 3.73
N PRO A 130 -31.89 29.72 2.71
CA PRO A 130 -33.10 30.20 2.07
C PRO A 130 -34.24 30.22 3.10
N GLN A 131 -34.93 31.35 3.22
CA GLN A 131 -36.14 31.43 4.05
C GLN A 131 -37.17 30.41 3.54
N PRO A 132 -37.82 29.64 4.42
CA PRO A 132 -38.81 28.67 4.01
C PRO A 132 -40.02 29.39 3.40
N ASN A 133 -40.32 29.04 2.15
CA ASN A 133 -41.45 29.57 1.40
C ASN A 133 -42.76 29.03 2.00
N LEU A 134 -43.47 29.87 2.76
CA LEU A 134 -44.78 29.59 3.32
C LEU A 134 -45.87 29.82 2.25
N ALA A 135 -46.08 28.87 1.36
CA ALA A 135 -47.31 28.77 0.57
C ALA A 135 -47.47 27.40 -0.11
N ALA A 136 -48.69 26.83 -0.03
CA ALA A 136 -49.18 25.54 -0.54
C ALA A 136 -48.81 24.31 0.34
N SER A 137 -49.54 24.06 1.44
CA SER A 137 -50.84 23.35 1.55
C SER A 137 -50.76 21.89 1.08
N SER A 138 -51.28 20.86 1.75
CA SER A 138 -52.05 20.72 2.98
C SER A 138 -52.38 19.22 3.06
N GLN A 139 -51.79 18.47 3.99
CA GLN A 139 -52.34 17.20 4.45
C GLN A 139 -52.11 17.06 5.96
N PRO A 140 -53.13 16.70 6.76
CA PRO A 140 -52.98 16.58 8.20
C PRO A 140 -52.21 15.29 8.56
N PRO A 141 -51.42 15.30 9.65
CA PRO A 141 -50.66 14.13 10.09
C PRO A 141 -51.58 13.15 10.82
N GLU A 142 -51.51 11.88 10.43
CA GLU A 142 -52.19 10.78 11.13
C GLU A 142 -51.38 10.42 12.38
N ALA A 143 -52.07 10.41 13.52
CA ALA A 143 -51.47 10.28 14.85
C ALA A 143 -51.00 8.85 15.13
N ALA A 144 -49.77 8.72 15.63
CA ALA A 144 -49.27 7.52 16.26
C ALA A 144 -50.03 7.24 17.58
N THR A 145 -50.50 6.00 17.77
CA THR A 145 -50.71 5.43 19.11
C THR A 145 -50.29 3.95 19.13
N PRO A 146 -49.66 3.48 20.22
CA PRO A 146 -49.12 2.14 20.35
C PRO A 146 -50.20 1.15 20.81
N ARG A 147 -50.09 -0.12 20.41
CA ARG A 147 -50.80 -1.22 21.08
C ARG A 147 -49.81 -2.10 21.82
N LEU A 148 -49.80 -1.94 23.13
CA LEU A 148 -49.48 -2.97 24.11
C LEU A 148 -50.80 -3.61 24.60
N ASP A 149 -50.66 -4.78 25.23
CA ASP A 149 -51.65 -5.59 25.97
C ASP A 149 -52.29 -6.76 25.20
N GLN A 150 -52.42 -7.97 25.73
CA GLN A 150 -51.84 -8.74 26.85
C GLN A 150 -52.54 -10.12 26.84
N ALA A 151 -51.89 -11.12 27.44
CA ALA A 151 -52.41 -12.37 28.07
C ALA A 151 -51.73 -13.62 27.50
N LEU A 152 -50.77 -14.26 28.19
CA LEU A 152 -50.81 -15.05 29.44
C LEU A 152 -51.48 -16.43 29.30
N GLY A 153 -50.71 -17.47 29.69
CA GLY A 153 -51.15 -18.85 29.93
C GLY A 153 -50.17 -19.89 29.37
N CYS A 154 -49.05 -20.19 30.04
CA CYS A 154 -48.86 -21.21 31.08
C CYS A 154 -48.64 -22.66 30.59
N ASP A 155 -47.52 -23.20 31.05
CA ASP A 155 -47.19 -24.60 31.34
C ASP A 155 -46.95 -25.62 30.20
N ARG A 156 -45.68 -26.08 30.08
CA ARG A 156 -45.28 -27.44 30.52
C ARG A 156 -43.76 -27.68 30.45
N ALA A 157 -43.32 -28.52 31.39
CA ALA A 157 -41.98 -28.79 31.89
C ALA A 157 -40.94 -29.41 30.90
N PRO A 158 -39.63 -29.41 31.26
CA PRO A 158 -38.56 -30.06 30.51
C PRO A 158 -38.18 -31.44 31.09
N ALA A 159 -37.75 -32.37 30.23
CA ALA A 159 -36.96 -33.57 30.62
C ALA A 159 -36.53 -34.39 29.38
N PRO A 160 -35.52 -35.29 29.46
CA PRO A 160 -34.40 -35.34 30.42
C PRO A 160 -33.03 -35.57 29.74
N GLY A 161 -31.97 -35.34 30.52
CA GLY A 161 -30.59 -35.59 30.12
C GLY A 161 -30.24 -37.08 29.94
N ARG A 162 -29.12 -37.31 29.26
CA ARG A 162 -28.39 -38.58 29.29
C ARG A 162 -26.93 -38.34 29.63
N ARG A 163 -26.59 -38.79 30.84
CA ARG A 163 -25.24 -39.06 31.33
C ARG A 163 -24.74 -40.33 30.64
N TRP A 164 -23.51 -40.34 30.15
CA TRP A 164 -22.80 -41.59 29.89
C TRP A 164 -21.56 -41.66 30.79
N ARG A 165 -21.47 -42.78 31.50
CA ARG A 165 -20.47 -43.09 32.50
C ARG A 165 -19.27 -43.73 31.82
N TRP A 166 -18.11 -43.48 32.42
CA TRP A 166 -16.84 -44.13 32.18
C TRP A 166 -16.91 -45.64 32.42
N GLY A 167 -16.33 -46.41 31.51
CA GLY A 167 -15.93 -47.81 31.68
C GLY A 167 -14.59 -47.98 30.98
N GLY A 168 -13.57 -48.38 31.74
CA GLY A 168 -12.18 -48.41 31.27
C GLY A 168 -11.70 -49.72 30.65
N LEU A 169 -10.37 -49.74 30.46
CA LEU A 169 -9.48 -50.84 30.04
C LEU A 169 -9.49 -51.14 28.53
N THR A 170 -8.37 -51.26 27.79
CA THR A 170 -6.98 -51.67 28.11
C THR A 170 -5.95 -51.06 27.15
N ALA A 171 -4.70 -51.07 27.63
CA ALA A 171 -3.44 -50.67 27.02
C ALA A 171 -3.12 -51.22 25.60
N ALA A 172 -2.51 -50.37 24.76
CA ALA A 172 -1.34 -50.70 23.91
C ALA A 172 -0.94 -49.46 23.07
N ALA A 173 0.07 -48.70 23.52
CA ALA A 173 1.01 -47.92 22.70
C ALA A 173 1.88 -47.02 23.60
N ALA A 174 2.68 -47.63 24.47
CA ALA A 174 3.78 -46.95 25.13
C ALA A 174 5.07 -47.42 24.46
N LEU A 175 5.65 -46.58 23.61
CA LEU A 175 7.08 -46.47 23.26
C LEU A 175 7.18 -45.39 22.16
N GLY A 176 7.41 -44.14 22.57
CA GLY A 176 7.62 -43.04 21.61
C GLY A 176 7.47 -41.60 22.11
N PHE A 177 7.17 -41.36 23.39
CA PHE A 177 7.01 -40.00 23.94
C PHE A 177 7.70 -39.83 25.30
N GLY A 178 9.01 -40.06 25.34
CA GLY A 178 9.81 -40.00 26.57
C GLY A 178 10.88 -38.90 26.66
N LEU A 179 11.03 -38.03 25.65
CA LEU A 179 12.15 -37.07 25.61
C LEU A 179 11.79 -35.60 25.32
N THR A 180 10.52 -35.27 25.05
CA THR A 180 10.09 -33.88 24.83
C THR A 180 9.36 -33.23 26.00
N ALA A 181 9.03 -33.98 27.07
CA ALA A 181 8.34 -33.44 28.25
C ALA A 181 9.27 -32.99 29.40
N ALA A 182 10.55 -33.38 29.38
CA ALA A 182 11.51 -33.01 30.44
C ALA A 182 12.18 -31.64 30.23
N VAL A 183 12.16 -31.09 29.01
CA VAL A 183 12.76 -29.78 28.69
C VAL A 183 11.77 -28.63 28.95
N THR A 184 10.47 -28.90 28.94
CA THR A 184 9.41 -27.90 29.15
C THR A 184 9.08 -27.63 30.62
N GLN A 185 9.40 -28.56 31.53
CA GLN A 185 9.08 -28.43 32.95
C GLN A 185 10.23 -27.84 33.81
N TRP A 186 11.45 -27.74 33.27
CA TRP A 186 12.56 -27.02 33.92
C TRP A 186 12.49 -25.49 33.71
N ARG A 187 11.85 -25.02 32.64
CA ARG A 187 11.71 -23.57 32.35
C ARG A 187 10.60 -22.84 33.13
N TYR A 188 9.81 -23.55 33.94
CA TYR A 188 8.65 -22.97 34.66
C TYR A 188 8.81 -22.91 36.20
N SER A 189 9.99 -23.23 36.74
CA SER A 189 10.26 -23.20 38.19
C SER A 189 11.32 -22.18 38.62
N GLN A 190 11.69 -21.24 37.76
CA GLN A 190 12.52 -20.09 38.15
C GLN A 190 11.61 -18.91 38.53
N PRO A 191 11.87 -18.20 39.64
CA PRO A 191 11.15 -16.96 39.95
C PRO A 191 11.46 -15.91 38.88
N PRO A 192 10.51 -14.99 38.59
CA PRO A 192 10.72 -13.95 37.59
C PRO A 192 11.86 -13.02 38.01
N ALA A 193 12.67 -12.58 37.04
CA ALA A 193 13.64 -11.52 37.25
C ALA A 193 12.92 -10.20 37.62
N PRO A 194 13.49 -9.37 38.50
CA PRO A 194 12.87 -8.11 38.89
C PRO A 194 12.82 -7.11 37.71
N PRO A 195 11.88 -6.15 37.72
CA PRO A 195 11.74 -5.17 36.66
C PRO A 195 12.97 -4.26 36.55
N LEU A 196 13.37 -3.97 35.30
CA LEU A 196 14.50 -3.09 34.92
C LEU A 196 14.46 -1.67 35.51
N SER A 197 13.37 -1.26 36.14
CA SER A 197 13.23 0.04 36.83
C SER A 197 13.93 0.09 38.19
N GLU A 198 14.06 -1.03 38.90
CA GLU A 198 14.70 -1.04 40.23
C GLU A 198 16.24 -1.04 40.11
N ALA A 199 16.80 -1.79 39.15
CA ALA A 199 18.25 -1.85 38.90
C ALA A 199 18.86 -0.51 38.42
N LEU A 200 18.07 0.35 37.78
CA LEU A 200 18.50 1.70 37.38
C LEU A 200 18.51 2.69 38.56
N SER A 201 17.70 2.45 39.60
CA SER A 201 17.62 3.33 40.77
C SER A 201 18.78 3.14 41.75
N GLU A 202 19.27 1.90 41.92
CA GLU A 202 20.46 1.62 42.74
C GLU A 202 21.76 2.10 42.07
N ALA A 203 21.88 1.99 40.75
CA ALA A 203 23.07 2.43 40.02
C ALA A 203 23.24 3.96 39.96
N LEU A 204 22.17 4.73 40.18
CA LEU A 204 22.20 6.20 40.23
C LEU A 204 22.44 6.75 41.65
N SER A 205 22.47 5.89 42.68
CA SER A 205 22.62 6.28 44.09
C SER A 205 24.08 6.34 44.58
N GLU A 206 25.07 5.85 43.81
CA GLU A 206 26.48 5.78 44.24
C GLU A 206 27.44 6.74 43.50
N ALA A 207 26.92 7.73 42.77
CA ALA A 207 27.78 8.77 42.20
C ALA A 207 28.18 9.80 43.29
N PRO A 208 29.47 10.17 43.44
CA PRO A 208 29.89 11.13 44.46
C PRO A 208 29.34 12.53 44.14
N THR A 209 28.59 13.11 45.05
CA THR A 209 28.16 14.52 44.99
C THR A 209 29.33 15.44 45.33
N ALA A 210 29.92 16.09 44.32
CA ALA A 210 30.73 17.29 44.51
C ALA A 210 29.81 18.52 44.67
N PRO A 211 30.14 19.50 45.52
CA PRO A 211 29.27 20.65 45.74
C PRO A 211 29.27 21.59 44.53
N LEU A 212 28.07 21.94 44.04
CA LEU A 212 27.87 22.96 43.03
C LEU A 212 28.14 24.34 43.63
N THR A 213 29.25 24.96 43.25
CA THR A 213 29.49 26.39 43.46
C THR A 213 28.91 27.19 42.30
N ASP A 214 28.15 28.22 42.65
CA ASP A 214 27.50 29.17 41.76
C ASP A 214 28.54 30.05 41.06
N SER A 215 28.95 29.67 39.85
CA SER A 215 29.73 30.53 38.96
C SER A 215 29.39 30.21 37.51
N ALA A 216 28.82 31.21 36.81
CA ALA A 216 28.42 31.15 35.42
C ALA A 216 29.58 30.72 34.50
N PRO A 217 29.35 29.84 33.50
CA PRO A 217 30.38 29.45 32.56
C PRO A 217 30.64 30.57 31.51
N PRO A 218 31.89 30.76 31.06
CA PRO A 218 32.20 31.76 30.04
C PRO A 218 31.79 31.26 28.65
N GLY A 219 31.09 32.13 27.90
CA GLY A 219 31.06 32.23 26.44
C GLY A 219 30.93 30.92 25.66
N VAL A 220 29.69 30.46 25.43
CA VAL A 220 29.39 29.51 24.35
C VAL A 220 29.35 30.30 23.04
N SER A 221 30.33 30.10 22.17
CA SER A 221 30.28 30.60 20.79
C SER A 221 29.07 30.00 20.06
N PRO A 222 28.41 30.74 19.15
CA PRO A 222 27.30 30.23 18.36
C PRO A 222 27.70 28.95 17.62
N ILE A 223 26.85 27.94 17.67
CA ILE A 223 26.96 26.74 16.84
C ILE A 223 26.79 27.20 15.39
N GLU A 224 27.85 27.15 14.60
CA GLU A 224 27.73 27.38 13.15
C GLU A 224 26.85 26.27 12.55
N PRO A 225 25.90 26.61 11.66
CA PRO A 225 25.09 25.62 10.97
C PRO A 225 26.00 24.70 10.17
N LEU A 226 25.77 23.39 10.28
CA LEU A 226 26.48 22.36 9.54
C LEU A 226 26.22 22.58 8.04
N VAL A 227 27.14 23.24 7.35
CA VAL A 227 27.14 23.33 5.89
C VAL A 227 27.44 21.92 5.37
N ALA A 228 26.42 21.24 4.83
CA ALA A 228 26.61 20.00 4.12
C ALA A 228 27.61 20.26 2.98
N THR A 229 28.81 19.70 3.10
CA THR A 229 29.78 19.70 2.01
C THR A 229 29.16 18.94 0.82
N GLY A 230 29.44 19.37 -0.41
CA GLY A 230 28.79 18.88 -1.64
C GLY A 230 28.80 17.36 -1.84
N ALA A 231 29.64 16.63 -1.11
CA ALA A 231 29.66 15.16 -1.08
C ALA A 231 28.39 14.52 -0.48
N VAL A 232 27.69 15.18 0.44
CA VAL A 232 26.46 14.65 1.06
C VAL A 232 25.24 14.88 0.18
N ALA A 233 25.19 16.01 -0.54
CA ALA A 233 24.11 16.31 -1.48
C ALA A 233 24.12 15.38 -2.72
N GLN A 234 25.32 14.96 -3.16
CA GLN A 234 25.48 14.04 -4.29
C GLN A 234 25.04 12.60 -3.96
N ALA A 235 24.96 12.23 -2.68
CA ALA A 235 24.52 10.91 -2.23
C ALA A 235 22.99 10.76 -2.10
N LEU A 236 22.22 11.85 -2.29
CA LEU A 236 20.77 11.88 -2.09
C LEU A 236 19.98 12.22 -3.37
N SER A 237 20.67 12.36 -4.51
CA SER A 237 20.02 12.60 -5.80
C SER A 237 19.68 11.24 -6.44
N PRO A 238 18.49 11.08 -7.06
CA PRO A 238 18.19 9.90 -7.87
C PRO A 238 19.32 9.67 -8.88
N PRO A 239 19.69 8.41 -9.17
CA PRO A 239 20.69 8.13 -10.20
C PRO A 239 20.26 8.75 -11.52
N ASP A 240 21.19 9.41 -12.20
CA ASP A 240 20.97 9.98 -13.53
C ASP A 240 20.73 8.82 -14.51
N LEU A 241 19.52 8.71 -15.05
CA LEU A 241 19.15 7.60 -15.92
C LEU A 241 19.79 7.82 -17.29
N ALA A 242 20.64 6.87 -17.71
CA ALA A 242 21.36 6.96 -18.98
C ALA A 242 20.46 6.85 -20.23
N VAL A 243 19.19 6.46 -20.06
CA VAL A 243 18.23 6.17 -21.14
C VAL A 243 16.86 6.78 -20.76
N PRO A 244 16.15 7.43 -21.70
CA PRO A 244 14.81 7.96 -21.46
C PRO A 244 13.82 6.88 -21.02
N VAL A 245 13.02 7.20 -20.00
CA VAL A 245 11.89 6.38 -19.57
C VAL A 245 10.77 6.48 -20.59
N ALA A 246 10.29 5.34 -21.08
CA ALA A 246 9.17 5.25 -22.01
C ALA A 246 7.86 4.82 -21.32
N LEU A 247 7.96 4.06 -20.24
CA LEU A 247 6.83 3.59 -19.45
C LEU A 247 7.21 3.47 -17.97
N THR A 248 6.41 4.07 -17.09
CA THR A 248 6.48 3.87 -15.65
C THR A 248 5.31 2.99 -15.18
N LEU A 249 5.63 1.83 -14.59
CA LEU A 249 4.65 0.93 -13.99
C LEU A 249 4.83 0.88 -12.46
N LYS A 250 3.74 0.91 -11.70
CA LYS A 250 3.75 0.63 -10.27
C LYS A 250 3.03 -0.67 -9.98
N ALA A 251 3.70 -1.60 -9.30
CA ALA A 251 3.15 -2.89 -8.93
C ALA A 251 3.07 -3.05 -7.41
N VAL A 252 2.00 -3.67 -6.93
CA VAL A 252 1.83 -4.06 -5.53
C VAL A 252 1.57 -5.54 -5.39
N GLY A 253 1.77 -6.04 -4.18
CA GLY A 253 1.52 -7.44 -3.82
C GLY A 253 0.06 -7.83 -3.67
N ASP A 254 -0.17 -8.85 -2.84
CA ASP A 254 -1.46 -9.52 -2.70
C ASP A 254 -2.50 -8.61 -2.01
N ILE A 255 -3.66 -8.45 -2.66
CA ILE A 255 -4.77 -7.61 -2.20
C ILE A 255 -5.92 -8.49 -1.74
N ILE A 256 -6.07 -8.62 -0.43
CA ILE A 256 -7.20 -9.27 0.24
C ILE A 256 -7.90 -8.22 1.12
N PRO A 257 -8.93 -7.52 0.61
CA PRO A 257 -9.60 -6.44 1.34
C PRO A 257 -10.35 -6.88 2.59
N GLY A 258 -10.58 -8.18 2.74
CA GLY A 258 -11.42 -8.78 3.76
C GLY A 258 -12.40 -9.75 3.12
N THR A 259 -13.45 -10.11 3.85
CA THR A 259 -14.52 -10.98 3.33
C THR A 259 -15.84 -10.71 4.06
N ASP A 260 -16.96 -10.84 3.36
CA ASP A 260 -18.30 -10.85 3.94
C ASP A 260 -18.87 -12.27 4.13
N TYR A 261 -18.16 -13.29 3.63
CA TYR A 261 -18.56 -14.69 3.73
C TYR A 261 -18.22 -15.29 5.10
N ARG A 262 -19.21 -15.97 5.71
CA ARG A 262 -19.16 -16.53 7.08
C ARG A 262 -18.86 -15.49 8.16
N GLY A 263 -19.17 -14.23 7.87
CA GLY A 263 -19.05 -13.11 8.80
C GLY A 263 -18.48 -11.88 8.11
N TYR A 264 -19.00 -10.71 8.46
CA TYR A 264 -18.54 -9.45 7.88
C TYR A 264 -17.21 -9.02 8.48
N ARG A 265 -16.13 -9.20 7.72
CA ARG A 265 -14.74 -8.82 8.03
C ARG A 265 -14.21 -7.84 6.99
N LEU A 266 -14.97 -6.79 6.72
CA LEU A 266 -14.57 -5.64 5.92
C LEU A 266 -14.60 -4.39 6.81
N PRO A 267 -13.80 -3.35 6.52
CA PRO A 267 -13.87 -2.11 7.26
C PRO A 267 -15.19 -1.39 6.95
N SER A 268 -15.74 -0.69 7.94
CA SER A 268 -16.94 0.15 7.74
C SER A 268 -16.65 1.38 6.89
N ASP A 269 -15.46 1.96 7.03
CA ASP A 269 -14.90 2.96 6.11
C ASP A 269 -14.02 2.21 5.11
N TRP A 270 -14.51 2.03 3.89
CA TRP A 270 -13.88 1.24 2.85
C TRP A 270 -12.67 1.93 2.22
N GLN A 271 -12.64 3.28 2.23
CA GLN A 271 -11.49 4.05 1.77
C GLN A 271 -10.29 3.93 2.74
N TYR A 272 -10.53 3.47 3.96
CA TYR A 272 -9.50 3.24 4.98
C TYR A 272 -8.35 2.36 4.49
N LEU A 273 -8.62 1.32 3.67
CA LEU A 273 -7.59 0.35 3.29
C LEU A 273 -6.46 0.94 2.44
N PHE A 274 -6.71 2.02 1.69
CA PHE A 274 -5.72 2.58 0.77
C PHE A 274 -5.31 4.01 1.12
N ARG A 275 -6.02 4.68 2.03
CA ARG A 275 -5.82 6.11 2.34
C ARG A 275 -4.36 6.46 2.66
N GLY A 276 -3.64 5.60 3.39
CA GLY A 276 -2.26 5.84 3.79
C GLY A 276 -1.22 5.75 2.66
N VAL A 277 -1.60 5.17 1.51
CA VAL A 277 -0.68 4.88 0.39
C VAL A 277 -1.20 5.33 -0.97
N GLN A 278 -2.46 5.77 -1.06
CA GLN A 278 -3.13 6.14 -2.31
C GLN A 278 -2.35 7.18 -3.12
N TYR A 279 -1.74 8.16 -2.45
CA TYR A 279 -0.90 9.16 -3.11
C TYR A 279 0.23 8.52 -3.92
N HIS A 280 0.86 7.48 -3.37
CA HIS A 280 2.01 6.81 -3.98
C HIS A 280 1.65 5.81 -5.08
N LEU A 281 0.38 5.39 -5.17
CA LEU A 281 -0.10 4.55 -6.27
C LEU A 281 -0.23 5.36 -7.57
N GLY A 282 -0.72 6.61 -7.52
CA GLY A 282 -1.17 7.36 -8.70
C GLY A 282 -0.12 8.09 -9.55
N GLU A 283 1.18 7.95 -9.26
CA GLU A 283 2.27 8.56 -10.06
C GLU A 283 2.92 7.50 -10.97
N ALA A 284 2.14 6.88 -11.85
CA ALA A 284 2.59 5.90 -12.85
C ALA A 284 1.63 5.86 -14.05
N ASP A 285 2.10 5.31 -15.17
CA ASP A 285 1.28 5.12 -16.38
C ASP A 285 0.34 3.92 -16.24
N ILE A 286 0.78 2.89 -15.51
CA ILE A 286 -0.02 1.71 -15.17
C ILE A 286 0.19 1.38 -13.70
N VAL A 287 -0.91 1.23 -12.95
CA VAL A 287 -0.89 0.66 -11.60
C VAL A 287 -1.45 -0.77 -11.63
N PHE A 288 -0.60 -1.72 -11.24
CA PHE A 288 -0.86 -3.15 -11.26
C PHE A 288 -0.94 -3.73 -9.83
N GLY A 289 -1.81 -4.72 -9.62
CA GLY A 289 -1.85 -5.51 -8.38
C GLY A 289 -2.40 -6.92 -8.56
N ASN A 290 -2.14 -7.81 -7.59
CA ASN A 290 -2.78 -9.13 -7.52
C ASN A 290 -4.01 -9.07 -6.63
N PHE A 291 -5.20 -9.25 -7.21
CA PHE A 291 -6.46 -9.28 -6.48
C PHE A 291 -6.79 -10.73 -6.06
N GLU A 292 -6.48 -11.06 -4.82
CA GLU A 292 -6.58 -12.42 -4.26
C GLU A 292 -7.87 -12.59 -3.45
N SER A 293 -8.98 -12.29 -4.12
CA SER A 293 -10.34 -12.41 -3.59
C SER A 293 -11.32 -12.57 -4.74
N THR A 294 -12.60 -12.70 -4.42
CA THR A 294 -13.68 -12.68 -5.42
C THR A 294 -14.61 -11.48 -5.18
N LEU A 295 -15.10 -10.86 -6.25
CA LEU A 295 -16.13 -9.82 -6.21
C LEU A 295 -17.45 -10.44 -6.67
N THR A 296 -18.18 -11.06 -5.75
CA THR A 296 -19.39 -11.83 -6.10
C THR A 296 -20.37 -11.91 -4.93
N GLU A 297 -21.64 -12.15 -5.25
CA GLU A 297 -22.70 -12.42 -4.26
C GLU A 297 -23.02 -13.92 -4.12
N VAL A 298 -22.29 -14.81 -4.82
CA VAL A 298 -22.50 -16.26 -4.74
C VAL A 298 -22.44 -16.71 -3.26
N PRO A 299 -23.50 -17.36 -2.74
CA PRO A 299 -23.64 -17.57 -1.29
C PRO A 299 -22.83 -18.75 -0.74
N HIS A 300 -22.31 -19.60 -1.62
CA HIS A 300 -21.64 -20.85 -1.25
C HIS A 300 -20.26 -20.92 -1.89
N SER A 301 -19.27 -21.31 -1.10
CA SER A 301 -17.91 -21.50 -1.58
C SER A 301 -17.71 -22.89 -2.18
N ALA A 302 -16.85 -22.97 -3.19
CA ALA A 302 -16.32 -24.22 -3.73
C ALA A 302 -15.38 -24.95 -2.75
N LYS A 303 -14.83 -24.21 -1.78
CA LYS A 303 -13.91 -24.73 -0.76
C LYS A 303 -14.68 -25.24 0.47
N ASP A 304 -14.25 -26.39 1.00
CA ASP A 304 -14.74 -26.91 2.28
C ASP A 304 -14.14 -26.12 3.45
N THR A 305 -14.70 -24.94 3.68
CA THR A 305 -14.34 -23.99 4.75
C THR A 305 -14.74 -24.47 6.16
N SER A 306 -15.23 -25.71 6.31
CA SER A 306 -15.34 -26.36 7.62
C SER A 306 -14.01 -26.96 8.08
N ARG A 307 -13.06 -27.19 7.16
CA ARG A 307 -11.72 -27.67 7.46
C ARG A 307 -10.82 -26.53 7.94
N GLY A 308 -9.95 -26.82 8.90
CA GLY A 308 -8.92 -25.89 9.31
C GLY A 308 -8.01 -25.51 8.14
N ASN A 309 -7.50 -24.27 8.15
CA ASN A 309 -6.61 -23.71 7.13
C ASN A 309 -7.17 -23.70 5.70
N THR A 310 -8.50 -23.77 5.54
CA THR A 310 -9.17 -23.61 4.25
C THR A 310 -9.96 -22.31 4.27
N PHE A 311 -9.51 -21.32 3.51
CA PHE A 311 -10.07 -19.98 3.49
C PHE A 311 -10.80 -19.71 2.17
N ALA A 312 -11.89 -18.97 2.25
CA ALA A 312 -12.61 -18.44 1.10
C ALA A 312 -12.89 -16.95 1.30
N PHE A 313 -12.57 -16.13 0.30
CA PHE A 313 -12.69 -14.68 0.34
C PHE A 313 -13.75 -14.22 -0.65
N ARG A 314 -14.85 -13.70 -0.11
CA ARG A 314 -15.91 -13.05 -0.87
C ARG A 314 -15.95 -11.58 -0.48
N THR A 315 -15.69 -10.74 -1.44
CA THR A 315 -15.78 -9.29 -1.30
C THR A 315 -17.02 -8.83 -2.07
N PRO A 316 -17.83 -7.91 -1.55
CA PRO A 316 -19.00 -7.41 -2.26
C PRO A 316 -18.63 -6.79 -3.62
N PRO A 317 -19.45 -6.97 -4.68
CA PRO A 317 -19.17 -6.45 -6.01
C PRO A 317 -18.85 -4.95 -6.11
N TRP A 318 -19.52 -4.12 -5.29
CA TRP A 318 -19.29 -2.66 -5.27
C TRP A 318 -17.85 -2.31 -4.88
N TYR A 319 -17.10 -3.26 -4.30
CA TYR A 319 -15.74 -3.02 -3.87
C TYR A 319 -14.77 -2.75 -5.03
N ALA A 320 -15.12 -3.14 -6.26
CA ALA A 320 -14.38 -2.79 -7.46
C ALA A 320 -14.19 -1.27 -7.61
N SER A 321 -15.19 -0.47 -7.20
CA SER A 321 -15.07 1.00 -7.22
C SER A 321 -14.03 1.52 -6.23
N VAL A 322 -13.84 0.85 -5.09
CA VAL A 322 -12.78 1.20 -4.11
C VAL A 322 -11.40 1.00 -4.71
N LEU A 323 -11.22 -0.12 -5.41
CA LEU A 323 -9.95 -0.44 -6.08
C LEU A 323 -9.66 0.58 -7.18
N LYS A 324 -10.65 0.95 -7.98
CA LYS A 324 -10.46 2.02 -8.98
C LYS A 324 -10.15 3.36 -8.32
N GLU A 325 -10.86 3.73 -7.26
CA GLU A 325 -10.60 4.97 -6.52
C GLU A 325 -9.21 4.99 -5.88
N ALA A 326 -8.71 3.84 -5.43
CA ALA A 326 -7.35 3.69 -4.90
C ALA A 326 -6.28 3.95 -5.97
N GLY A 327 -6.62 3.78 -7.25
CA GLY A 327 -5.76 4.12 -8.39
C GLY A 327 -5.32 2.93 -9.23
N PHE A 328 -5.91 1.74 -9.06
CA PHE A 328 -5.55 0.57 -9.88
C PHE A 328 -6.06 0.69 -11.32
N ASP A 329 -5.28 0.16 -12.26
CA ASP A 329 -5.60 0.08 -13.68
C ASP A 329 -5.72 -1.36 -14.16
N VAL A 330 -4.79 -2.22 -13.75
CA VAL A 330 -4.77 -3.64 -14.13
C VAL A 330 -4.69 -4.50 -12.87
N LEU A 331 -5.57 -5.50 -12.77
CA LEU A 331 -5.56 -6.46 -11.67
C LEU A 331 -5.37 -7.88 -12.21
N SER A 332 -4.36 -8.58 -11.68
CA SER A 332 -4.29 -10.03 -11.86
C SER A 332 -5.30 -10.70 -10.96
N VAL A 333 -6.06 -11.62 -11.55
CA VAL A 333 -6.98 -12.54 -10.87
C VAL A 333 -6.56 -13.99 -11.13
N ALA A 334 -5.31 -14.24 -11.50
CA ALA A 334 -4.76 -15.59 -11.67
C ALA A 334 -4.11 -16.06 -10.36
N ASN A 335 -4.90 -16.58 -9.43
CA ASN A 335 -4.42 -17.02 -8.12
C ASN A 335 -5.25 -18.19 -7.54
N ASN A 336 -4.88 -18.64 -6.36
CA ASN A 336 -5.52 -19.72 -5.60
C ASN A 336 -6.92 -19.38 -5.05
N HIS A 337 -7.32 -18.11 -5.06
CA HIS A 337 -8.60 -17.64 -4.52
C HIS A 337 -9.62 -17.24 -5.60
N SER A 338 -9.21 -17.20 -6.87
CA SER A 338 -10.03 -16.83 -8.02
C SER A 338 -11.31 -17.66 -8.18
N PHE A 339 -11.27 -18.94 -7.78
CA PHE A 339 -12.39 -19.89 -7.88
C PHE A 339 -13.00 -20.23 -6.52
N ASP A 340 -12.78 -19.41 -5.49
CA ASP A 340 -13.37 -19.60 -4.15
C ASP A 340 -14.90 -19.79 -4.19
N PHE A 341 -15.55 -19.14 -5.15
CA PHE A 341 -16.99 -19.15 -5.37
C PHE A 341 -17.33 -19.68 -6.77
N PHE A 342 -16.63 -20.74 -7.17
CA PHE A 342 -16.77 -21.42 -8.46
C PHE A 342 -16.41 -20.51 -9.65
N GLU A 343 -16.60 -21.04 -10.86
CA GLU A 343 -16.42 -20.28 -12.10
C GLU A 343 -17.31 -19.04 -12.17
N GLN A 344 -18.51 -19.08 -11.56
CA GLN A 344 -19.36 -17.90 -11.47
C GLN A 344 -18.68 -16.77 -10.69
N GLY A 345 -18.13 -17.04 -9.50
CA GLY A 345 -17.42 -16.03 -8.72
C GLY A 345 -16.20 -15.47 -9.45
N PHE A 346 -15.49 -16.31 -10.22
CA PHE A 346 -14.38 -15.87 -11.06
C PHE A 346 -14.85 -14.89 -12.16
N ASN A 347 -15.90 -15.25 -12.90
CA ASN A 347 -16.45 -14.42 -13.98
C ASN A 347 -17.08 -13.13 -13.46
N ASP A 348 -17.82 -13.18 -12.35
CA ASP A 348 -18.35 -12.01 -11.66
C ASP A 348 -17.21 -11.05 -11.29
N THR A 349 -16.11 -11.60 -10.75
CA THR A 349 -14.95 -10.81 -10.33
C THR A 349 -14.39 -9.99 -11.47
N ILE A 350 -14.14 -10.64 -12.61
CA ILE A 350 -13.62 -9.95 -13.78
C ILE A 350 -14.63 -8.91 -14.29
N ALA A 351 -15.91 -9.27 -14.40
CA ALA A 351 -16.95 -8.35 -14.88
C ALA A 351 -17.05 -7.09 -14.01
N HIS A 352 -16.92 -7.22 -12.68
CA HIS A 352 -16.95 -6.08 -11.78
C HIS A 352 -15.70 -5.21 -11.83
N ILE A 353 -14.51 -5.80 -12.03
CA ILE A 353 -13.26 -5.05 -12.28
C ILE A 353 -13.38 -4.24 -13.58
N GLU A 354 -13.81 -4.88 -14.67
CA GLU A 354 -13.99 -4.25 -15.98
C GLU A 354 -15.07 -3.15 -15.94
N ALA A 355 -16.21 -3.41 -15.28
CA ALA A 355 -17.28 -2.42 -15.12
C ALA A 355 -16.87 -1.19 -14.30
N ALA A 356 -15.87 -1.32 -13.41
CA ALA A 356 -15.31 -0.19 -12.67
C ALA A 356 -14.28 0.63 -13.47
N GLY A 357 -13.98 0.24 -14.73
CA GLY A 357 -13.02 0.94 -15.59
C GLY A 357 -11.56 0.54 -15.33
N MET A 358 -11.34 -0.65 -14.78
CA MET A 358 -10.04 -1.32 -14.73
C MET A 358 -10.00 -2.45 -15.77
N GLN A 359 -8.86 -3.10 -15.90
CA GLN A 359 -8.70 -4.34 -16.68
C GLN A 359 -8.35 -5.50 -15.75
N ALA A 360 -8.84 -6.69 -16.06
CA ALA A 360 -8.46 -7.91 -15.35
C ALA A 360 -7.64 -8.81 -16.27
N VAL A 361 -6.62 -9.46 -15.72
CA VAL A 361 -5.87 -10.51 -16.42
C VAL A 361 -5.89 -11.79 -15.60
N GLY A 362 -6.07 -12.92 -16.26
CA GLY A 362 -5.90 -14.21 -15.60
C GLY A 362 -6.78 -15.33 -16.14
N ARG A 363 -7.58 -15.10 -17.18
CA ARG A 363 -8.24 -16.21 -17.86
C ARG A 363 -7.18 -17.12 -18.48
N LYS A 364 -7.52 -18.40 -18.59
CA LYS A 364 -6.67 -19.36 -19.30
C LYS A 364 -6.57 -18.98 -20.78
N ASP A 365 -5.36 -19.09 -21.33
CA ASP A 365 -5.00 -18.79 -22.71
C ASP A 365 -5.20 -17.31 -23.12
N GLU A 366 -5.45 -16.42 -22.16
CA GLU A 366 -5.67 -14.98 -22.40
C GLU A 366 -4.36 -14.18 -22.39
N ILE A 367 -4.29 -13.21 -23.31
CA ILE A 367 -3.33 -12.11 -23.33
C ILE A 367 -4.15 -10.82 -23.32
N LEU A 368 -3.98 -10.01 -22.29
CA LEU A 368 -4.59 -8.70 -22.18
C LEU A 368 -3.68 -7.66 -22.82
N TYR A 369 -4.21 -6.74 -23.64
CA TYR A 369 -3.45 -5.64 -24.23
C TYR A 369 -3.98 -4.30 -23.71
N VAL A 370 -3.09 -3.43 -23.24
CA VAL A 370 -3.40 -2.10 -22.68
C VAL A 370 -2.53 -1.06 -23.36
N GLU A 371 -3.11 0.09 -23.71
CA GLU A 371 -2.37 1.22 -24.27
C GLU A 371 -1.91 2.18 -23.17
N ALA A 372 -0.63 2.51 -23.14
CA ALA A 372 -0.06 3.48 -22.20
C ALA A 372 1.13 4.21 -22.85
N GLN A 373 1.15 5.54 -22.77
CA GLN A 373 2.20 6.38 -23.38
C GLN A 373 2.45 6.09 -24.88
N GLY A 374 1.41 5.67 -25.62
CA GLY A 374 1.51 5.31 -27.03
C GLY A 374 2.18 3.96 -27.30
N LEU A 375 2.41 3.16 -26.26
CA LEU A 375 2.89 1.78 -26.32
C LEU A 375 1.75 0.81 -26.05
N THR A 376 1.75 -0.30 -26.79
CA THR A 376 0.91 -1.45 -26.47
C THR A 376 1.64 -2.32 -25.44
N VAL A 377 1.03 -2.50 -24.26
CA VAL A 377 1.54 -3.32 -23.15
C VAL A 377 0.68 -4.57 -23.01
N ALA A 378 1.29 -5.74 -23.21
CA ALA A 378 0.64 -7.03 -23.00
C ALA A 378 0.80 -7.50 -21.55
N PHE A 379 -0.27 -8.04 -20.97
CA PHE A 379 -0.28 -8.70 -19.67
C PHE A 379 -0.71 -10.16 -19.80
N ILE A 380 0.02 -11.06 -19.15
CA ILE A 380 -0.32 -12.49 -19.08
C ILE A 380 -0.28 -12.94 -17.61
N GLY A 381 -1.37 -13.53 -17.13
CA GLY A 381 -1.51 -14.01 -15.76
C GLY A 381 -1.32 -15.52 -15.65
N PHE A 382 -0.50 -15.96 -14.70
CA PHE A 382 -0.22 -17.37 -14.41
C PHE A 382 -0.51 -17.72 -12.95
N SER A 383 -0.82 -18.98 -12.68
CA SER A 383 -0.85 -19.54 -11.33
C SER A 383 -0.38 -21.00 -11.33
N THR A 384 -0.57 -21.73 -10.24
CA THR A 384 -0.30 -23.18 -10.17
C THR A 384 -1.48 -24.04 -10.64
N TYR A 385 -2.67 -23.44 -10.83
CA TYR A 385 -3.93 -24.14 -11.05
C TYR A 385 -4.33 -24.25 -12.52
N SER A 386 -4.99 -25.35 -12.88
CA SER A 386 -5.33 -25.71 -14.27
C SER A 386 -6.42 -24.86 -14.93
N TYR A 387 -7.14 -24.06 -14.14
CA TYR A 387 -8.12 -23.09 -14.63
C TYR A 387 -7.48 -21.75 -15.02
N HIS A 388 -6.17 -21.60 -14.82
CA HIS A 388 -5.35 -20.49 -15.29
C HIS A 388 -4.22 -21.02 -16.20
N ASN A 389 -3.44 -20.10 -16.78
CA ASN A 389 -2.14 -20.45 -17.35
C ASN A 389 -1.23 -20.96 -16.21
N ARG A 390 -0.54 -22.08 -16.42
CA ARG A 390 0.20 -22.75 -15.34
C ARG A 390 1.68 -22.40 -15.38
N VAL A 391 2.27 -22.02 -14.24
CA VAL A 391 3.72 -21.81 -14.13
C VAL A 391 4.52 -23.09 -14.38
N GLN A 392 3.90 -24.27 -14.24
CA GLN A 392 4.53 -25.56 -14.55
C GLN A 392 4.47 -25.91 -16.04
N ASP A 393 3.67 -25.20 -16.83
CA ASP A 393 3.53 -25.41 -18.27
C ASP A 393 4.40 -24.41 -19.03
N LEU A 394 5.71 -24.72 -19.11
CA LEU A 394 6.67 -23.84 -19.76
C LEU A 394 6.44 -23.71 -21.26
N GLU A 395 6.00 -24.77 -21.94
CA GLU A 395 5.72 -24.74 -23.39
C GLU A 395 4.52 -23.82 -23.69
N GLY A 396 3.44 -23.94 -22.91
CA GLY A 396 2.30 -23.03 -23.00
C GLY A 396 2.68 -21.58 -22.67
N ALA A 397 3.51 -21.37 -21.64
CA ALA A 397 4.00 -20.04 -21.28
C ALA A 397 4.82 -19.40 -22.42
N ILE A 398 5.72 -20.16 -23.03
CA ILE A 398 6.53 -19.71 -24.18
C ILE A 398 5.61 -19.30 -25.34
N ALA A 399 4.63 -20.12 -25.69
CA ALA A 399 3.73 -19.84 -26.80
C ALA A 399 2.92 -18.53 -26.59
N LEU A 400 2.42 -18.31 -25.37
CA LEU A 400 1.69 -17.09 -25.02
C LEU A 400 2.60 -15.86 -25.06
N VAL A 401 3.80 -15.95 -24.49
CA VAL A 401 4.75 -14.83 -24.47
C VAL A 401 5.20 -14.45 -25.88
N GLN A 402 5.50 -15.43 -26.74
CA GLN A 402 5.87 -15.16 -28.13
C GLN A 402 4.72 -14.53 -28.91
N THR A 403 3.49 -14.97 -28.66
CA THR A 403 2.28 -14.39 -29.26
C THR A 403 2.10 -12.93 -28.83
N ALA A 404 2.30 -12.64 -27.53
CA ALA A 404 2.23 -11.30 -26.97
C ALA A 404 3.33 -10.40 -27.55
N LYS A 405 4.58 -10.87 -27.60
CA LYS A 405 5.72 -10.09 -28.10
C LYS A 405 5.60 -9.72 -29.58
N ALA A 406 4.88 -10.53 -30.36
CA ALA A 406 4.59 -10.21 -31.76
C ALA A 406 3.55 -9.08 -31.93
N GLN A 407 2.80 -8.73 -30.88
CA GLN A 407 1.65 -7.81 -30.93
C GLN A 407 1.74 -6.64 -29.96
N ALA A 408 2.74 -6.62 -29.08
CA ALA A 408 2.92 -5.59 -28.06
C ALA A 408 4.38 -5.13 -28.01
N ASP A 409 4.57 -3.86 -27.64
CA ASP A 409 5.90 -3.28 -27.43
C ASP A 409 6.54 -3.84 -26.16
N ILE A 410 5.74 -3.94 -25.09
CA ILE A 410 6.14 -4.40 -23.76
C ILE A 410 5.31 -5.60 -23.35
N VAL A 411 5.95 -6.66 -22.85
CA VAL A 411 5.26 -7.86 -22.33
C VAL A 411 5.50 -8.02 -20.83
N VAL A 412 4.44 -7.90 -20.04
CA VAL A 412 4.43 -8.10 -18.59
C VAL A 412 3.81 -9.46 -18.25
N VAL A 413 4.57 -10.30 -17.56
CA VAL A 413 4.08 -11.57 -17.02
C VAL A 413 3.84 -11.41 -15.53
N SER A 414 2.68 -11.85 -15.05
CA SER A 414 2.42 -11.98 -13.61
C SER A 414 2.19 -13.44 -13.25
N PHE A 415 2.59 -13.85 -12.04
CA PHE A 415 2.30 -15.18 -11.53
C PHE A 415 1.91 -15.19 -10.06
N HIS A 416 1.05 -16.14 -9.67
CA HIS A 416 0.81 -16.51 -8.28
C HIS A 416 1.29 -17.94 -8.00
N ALA A 417 2.47 -18.07 -7.40
CA ALA A 417 3.17 -19.34 -7.26
C ALA A 417 4.22 -19.31 -6.13
N GLY A 418 5.01 -20.37 -5.98
CA GLY A 418 5.98 -20.50 -4.89
C GLY A 418 5.33 -20.90 -3.56
N LYS A 419 6.19 -21.29 -2.62
CA LYS A 419 5.81 -21.62 -1.24
C LYS A 419 5.35 -20.37 -0.51
N GLU A 420 4.39 -20.54 0.39
CA GLU A 420 3.78 -19.46 1.18
C GLU A 420 4.26 -19.49 2.64
N GLY A 421 4.32 -18.31 3.28
CA GLY A 421 4.53 -18.17 4.72
C GLY A 421 5.86 -17.55 5.14
N THR A 422 6.05 -17.41 6.46
CA THR A 422 7.19 -16.67 7.05
C THR A 422 8.56 -17.24 6.70
N ASP A 423 8.65 -18.53 6.38
CA ASP A 423 9.89 -19.20 5.99
C ASP A 423 10.10 -19.23 4.47
N ALA A 424 9.17 -18.66 3.70
CA ALA A 424 9.20 -18.56 2.25
C ALA A 424 9.92 -17.30 1.75
N THR A 425 10.90 -16.81 2.51
CA THR A 425 11.68 -15.60 2.17
C THR A 425 12.84 -15.88 1.22
N VAL A 426 13.12 -17.15 0.91
CA VAL A 426 14.25 -17.56 0.08
C VAL A 426 13.81 -17.99 -1.30
N THR A 427 14.40 -17.40 -2.32
CA THR A 427 14.16 -17.71 -3.73
C THR A 427 15.31 -18.54 -4.26
N ARG A 428 15.01 -19.70 -4.86
CA ARG A 428 16.00 -20.58 -5.48
C ARG A 428 15.45 -21.18 -6.75
N ASP A 429 16.36 -21.55 -7.66
CA ASP A 429 16.04 -22.32 -8.86
C ASP A 429 15.76 -23.78 -8.50
N GLN A 430 14.57 -24.00 -7.94
CA GLN A 430 14.07 -25.29 -7.53
C GLN A 430 12.54 -25.28 -7.47
N THR A 431 11.93 -26.45 -7.66
CA THR A 431 10.50 -26.62 -7.45
C THR A 431 10.15 -26.43 -5.97
N GLU A 432 9.21 -25.54 -5.70
CA GLU A 432 8.68 -25.29 -4.36
C GLU A 432 7.37 -26.07 -4.14
N TYR A 433 7.09 -26.41 -2.87
CA TYR A 433 5.87 -27.08 -2.48
C TYR A 433 5.23 -26.40 -1.26
N PHE A 434 3.90 -26.39 -1.20
CA PHE A 434 3.13 -25.91 -0.06
C PHE A 434 1.91 -26.82 0.17
N PHE A 435 1.75 -27.35 1.39
CA PHE A 435 0.76 -28.41 1.69
C PHE A 435 0.72 -29.55 0.65
N SER A 436 1.91 -30.00 0.21
CA SER A 436 2.10 -31.02 -0.84
C SER A 436 1.65 -30.63 -2.26
N GLU A 437 1.16 -29.41 -2.46
CA GLU A 437 0.92 -28.83 -3.79
C GLU A 437 2.27 -28.47 -4.44
N ASN A 438 2.47 -28.84 -5.70
CA ASN A 438 3.60 -28.36 -6.49
C ASN A 438 3.36 -26.89 -6.86
N ARG A 439 4.13 -26.00 -6.24
CA ARG A 439 4.02 -24.54 -6.42
C ARG A 439 4.93 -23.99 -7.52
N GLY A 440 5.52 -24.86 -8.33
CA GLY A 440 6.37 -24.51 -9.46
C GLY A 440 7.80 -24.14 -9.07
N ASN A 441 8.66 -24.00 -10.07
CA ASN A 441 9.98 -23.41 -9.95
C ASN A 441 9.92 -21.99 -10.51
N VAL A 442 9.79 -21.00 -9.62
CA VAL A 442 9.53 -19.61 -10.03
C VAL A 442 10.73 -18.98 -10.74
N VAL A 443 11.97 -19.40 -10.45
CA VAL A 443 13.18 -18.92 -11.14
C VAL A 443 13.24 -19.47 -12.56
N GLN A 444 13.07 -20.78 -12.72
CA GLN A 444 13.02 -21.40 -14.05
C GLN A 444 11.92 -20.78 -14.89
N PHE A 445 10.71 -20.64 -14.34
CA PHE A 445 9.59 -20.02 -15.03
C PHE A 445 9.91 -18.58 -15.47
N SER A 446 10.36 -17.74 -14.54
CA SER A 446 10.58 -16.30 -14.79
C SER A 446 11.68 -16.05 -15.82
N ARG A 447 12.80 -16.77 -15.73
CA ARG A 447 13.87 -16.67 -16.73
C ARG A 447 13.43 -17.21 -18.09
N THR A 448 12.69 -18.32 -18.12
CA THR A 448 12.16 -18.89 -19.38
C THR A 448 11.26 -17.90 -20.10
N VAL A 449 10.33 -17.23 -19.41
CA VAL A 449 9.45 -16.26 -20.09
C VAL A 449 10.23 -15.02 -20.57
N ILE A 450 11.24 -14.54 -19.83
CA ILE A 450 12.11 -13.45 -20.29
C ILE A 450 12.90 -13.87 -21.54
N ASP A 451 13.50 -15.05 -21.53
CA ASP A 451 14.28 -15.57 -22.67
C ASP A 451 13.44 -15.69 -23.95
N HIS A 452 12.11 -15.73 -23.84
CA HIS A 452 11.19 -15.87 -24.97
C HIS A 452 10.38 -14.61 -25.29
N GLY A 453 10.65 -13.49 -24.62
CA GLY A 453 10.11 -12.17 -25.01
C GLY A 453 9.37 -11.40 -23.93
N ALA A 454 9.29 -11.90 -22.68
CA ALA A 454 8.79 -11.10 -21.57
C ALA A 454 9.79 -10.00 -21.18
N ASP A 455 9.28 -8.81 -20.89
CA ASP A 455 10.06 -7.63 -20.52
C ASP A 455 10.05 -7.37 -19.00
N LEU A 456 9.05 -7.88 -18.30
CA LEU A 456 8.88 -7.74 -16.85
C LEU A 456 8.17 -8.97 -16.27
N VAL A 457 8.59 -9.43 -15.10
CA VAL A 457 7.92 -10.50 -14.34
C VAL A 457 7.54 -10.05 -12.93
N LEU A 458 6.26 -10.18 -12.57
CA LEU A 458 5.68 -9.79 -11.29
C LEU A 458 5.11 -11.01 -10.53
N GLY A 459 5.77 -11.39 -9.44
CA GLY A 459 5.43 -12.56 -8.63
C GLY A 459 4.58 -12.24 -7.41
N HIS A 460 3.73 -13.22 -7.05
CA HIS A 460 2.72 -13.18 -5.99
C HIS A 460 2.56 -14.55 -5.33
N GLY A 461 1.94 -14.58 -4.14
CA GLY A 461 1.55 -15.82 -3.45
C GLY A 461 2.41 -16.24 -2.26
N PRO A 462 3.73 -15.98 -2.19
CA PRO A 462 4.48 -16.29 -0.97
C PRO A 462 4.01 -15.52 0.27
N HIS A 463 3.24 -14.44 0.08
CA HIS A 463 2.76 -13.51 1.10
C HIS A 463 3.88 -12.78 1.88
N VAL A 464 5.13 -12.93 1.45
CA VAL A 464 6.30 -12.20 1.94
C VAL A 464 7.03 -11.57 0.75
N PRO A 465 7.62 -10.37 0.88
CA PRO A 465 8.52 -9.86 -0.14
C PRO A 465 9.68 -10.83 -0.38
N ARG A 466 10.04 -11.04 -1.64
CA ARG A 466 11.21 -11.84 -2.05
C ARG A 466 12.20 -10.98 -2.83
N ALA A 467 13.29 -11.60 -3.24
CA ALA A 467 14.34 -10.98 -4.02
C ALA A 467 13.83 -10.37 -5.33
N LEU A 468 14.51 -9.32 -5.78
CA LEU A 468 14.47 -8.85 -7.16
C LEU A 468 15.66 -9.42 -7.92
N GLU A 469 15.51 -9.64 -9.21
CA GLU A 469 16.59 -10.03 -10.10
C GLU A 469 16.52 -9.20 -11.38
N LEU A 470 17.62 -8.54 -11.75
CA LEU A 470 17.82 -8.05 -13.11
C LEU A 470 18.44 -9.18 -13.94
N TYR A 471 17.71 -9.66 -14.94
CA TYR A 471 18.08 -10.78 -15.80
C TYR A 471 17.93 -10.36 -17.26
N ASN A 472 19.02 -10.41 -18.04
CA ASN A 472 19.04 -9.95 -19.44
C ASN A 472 18.46 -8.55 -19.67
N GLY A 473 18.70 -7.63 -18.72
CA GLY A 473 18.18 -6.25 -18.76
C GLY A 473 16.70 -6.12 -18.36
N LYS A 474 16.03 -7.22 -18.00
CA LYS A 474 14.61 -7.27 -17.59
C LYS A 474 14.49 -7.53 -16.10
N LEU A 475 13.57 -6.86 -15.41
CA LEU A 475 13.39 -7.05 -13.97
C LEU A 475 12.45 -8.22 -13.69
N ILE A 476 12.80 -9.02 -12.70
CA ILE A 476 11.95 -10.05 -12.09
C ILE A 476 11.74 -9.68 -10.62
N ALA A 477 10.48 -9.57 -10.20
CA ALA A 477 10.12 -9.52 -8.79
C ALA A 477 9.52 -10.87 -8.39
N TYR A 478 10.19 -11.64 -7.53
CA TYR A 478 9.75 -13.01 -7.22
C TYR A 478 8.57 -13.08 -6.24
N SER A 479 8.33 -12.01 -5.48
CA SER A 479 7.14 -11.79 -4.66
C SER A 479 7.16 -10.36 -4.15
N LEU A 480 6.05 -9.64 -4.30
CA LEU A 480 5.86 -8.31 -3.71
C LEU A 480 5.29 -8.36 -2.28
N GLY A 481 4.99 -9.56 -1.77
CA GLY A 481 4.39 -9.77 -0.45
C GLY A 481 2.90 -9.38 -0.41
N ASN A 482 2.39 -9.11 0.79
CA ASN A 482 1.01 -8.64 0.95
C ASN A 482 0.95 -7.13 0.78
N PHE A 483 -0.03 -6.62 0.02
CA PHE A 483 -0.34 -5.20 -0.03
C PHE A 483 -1.53 -4.83 0.86
N VAL A 484 -2.57 -5.67 0.89
CA VAL A 484 -3.70 -5.54 1.82
C VAL A 484 -4.07 -6.92 2.32
N GLY A 485 -4.24 -7.08 3.63
CA GLY A 485 -4.58 -8.36 4.25
C GLY A 485 -5.61 -8.22 5.37
N TYR A 486 -6.62 -7.36 5.16
CA TYR A 486 -7.45 -6.83 6.25
C TYR A 486 -8.11 -7.93 7.08
N ARG A 487 -7.63 -8.11 8.31
CA ARG A 487 -8.07 -9.13 9.29
C ARG A 487 -8.17 -10.55 8.71
N SER A 488 -7.40 -10.81 7.66
CA SER A 488 -7.45 -12.04 6.86
C SER A 488 -6.07 -12.70 6.76
N LEU A 489 -5.00 -11.90 6.78
CA LEU A 489 -3.62 -12.37 6.76
C LEU A 489 -2.88 -11.98 8.04
N SER A 490 -1.87 -12.76 8.40
CA SER A 490 -0.96 -12.42 9.49
C SER A 490 -0.04 -11.27 9.07
N THR A 491 0.26 -10.37 9.99
CA THR A 491 1.22 -9.26 9.78
C THR A 491 2.48 -9.41 10.64
N VAL A 492 2.73 -10.62 11.15
CA VAL A 492 3.90 -10.91 11.98
C VAL A 492 5.15 -11.13 11.12
N GLY A 493 6.22 -10.41 11.44
CA GLY A 493 7.52 -10.56 10.78
C GLY A 493 7.45 -10.18 9.29
N PRO A 494 8.05 -10.96 8.38
CA PRO A 494 8.10 -10.60 6.96
C PRO A 494 6.71 -10.55 6.29
N LEU A 495 5.68 -11.16 6.89
CA LEU A 495 4.30 -11.11 6.37
C LEU A 495 3.64 -9.73 6.54
N GLY A 496 4.14 -8.90 7.46
CA GLY A 496 3.71 -7.52 7.65
C GLY A 496 4.55 -6.51 6.87
N THR A 497 5.55 -6.97 6.12
CA THR A 497 6.36 -6.13 5.24
C THR A 497 5.71 -6.06 3.87
N SER A 498 5.59 -4.86 3.31
CA SER A 498 5.01 -4.60 2.00
C SER A 498 5.90 -3.65 1.20
N LEU A 499 5.46 -3.29 0.00
CA LEU A 499 6.10 -2.30 -0.86
C LEU A 499 5.16 -1.90 -2.00
N ILE A 500 5.39 -0.70 -2.55
CA ILE A 500 4.97 -0.37 -3.92
C ILE A 500 6.24 -0.35 -4.76
N LEU A 501 6.29 -1.17 -5.81
CA LEU A 501 7.44 -1.26 -6.71
C LEU A 501 7.19 -0.38 -7.93
N GLN A 502 7.90 0.74 -8.01
CA GLN A 502 7.96 1.56 -9.23
C GLN A 502 9.04 1.00 -10.17
N LEU A 503 8.68 0.92 -11.46
CA LEU A 503 9.47 0.31 -12.52
C LEU A 503 9.46 1.23 -13.72
N ASP A 504 10.63 1.74 -14.07
CA ASP A 504 10.83 2.59 -15.24
C ASP A 504 11.48 1.75 -16.34
N LEU A 505 10.78 1.64 -17.47
CA LEU A 505 11.19 0.85 -18.64
C LEU A 505 11.50 1.77 -19.81
N ASP A 506 12.51 1.41 -20.61
CA ASP A 506 12.71 2.03 -21.93
C ASP A 506 11.72 1.46 -22.97
N ALA A 507 11.74 2.03 -24.19
CA ALA A 507 10.85 1.62 -25.28
C ALA A 507 11.14 0.20 -25.82
N GLN A 508 12.25 -0.42 -25.40
CA GLN A 508 12.60 -1.81 -25.72
C GLN A 508 12.23 -2.75 -24.55
N GLY A 509 11.62 -2.23 -23.49
CA GLY A 509 11.23 -2.93 -22.28
C GLY A 509 12.39 -3.29 -21.37
N ASN A 510 13.57 -2.70 -21.52
CA ASN A 510 14.63 -2.87 -20.53
C ASN A 510 14.31 -2.05 -19.29
N PHE A 511 14.60 -2.62 -18.13
CA PHE A 511 14.52 -1.91 -16.87
C PHE A 511 15.66 -0.90 -16.78
N VAL A 512 15.33 0.39 -16.65
CA VAL A 512 16.33 1.48 -16.60
C VAL A 512 16.46 2.07 -15.20
N GLY A 513 15.41 1.98 -14.38
CA GLY A 513 15.43 2.50 -13.01
C GLY A 513 14.10 2.29 -12.31
N GLY A 514 14.00 2.74 -11.06
CA GLY A 514 12.76 2.71 -10.31
C GLY A 514 12.97 2.91 -8.82
N GLN A 515 11.94 2.59 -8.04
CA GLN A 515 11.98 2.73 -6.58
C GLN A 515 11.12 1.67 -5.88
N ILE A 516 11.66 1.11 -4.79
CA ILE A 516 10.90 0.40 -3.78
C ILE A 516 10.38 1.46 -2.80
N ILE A 517 9.11 1.86 -2.95
CA ILE A 517 8.46 2.77 -2.00
C ILE A 517 8.15 1.96 -0.73
N PRO A 518 8.64 2.39 0.45
CA PRO A 518 8.56 1.59 1.66
C PRO A 518 7.14 1.58 2.22
N VAL A 519 6.56 0.38 2.33
CA VAL A 519 5.22 0.17 2.90
C VAL A 519 5.29 -0.91 3.97
N ALA A 520 4.52 -0.76 5.04
CA ALA A 520 4.30 -1.79 6.03
C ALA A 520 2.80 -1.99 6.27
N LEU A 521 2.43 -3.15 6.82
CA LEU A 521 1.05 -3.45 7.19
C LEU A 521 0.86 -3.24 8.69
N ASP A 522 -0.22 -2.56 9.07
CA ASP A 522 -0.59 -2.42 10.48
C ASP A 522 -1.06 -3.77 11.08
N ARG A 523 -1.42 -3.78 12.37
CA ARG A 523 -1.93 -5.01 13.01
C ARG A 523 -3.21 -5.58 12.37
N ASN A 524 -3.93 -4.77 11.58
CA ASN A 524 -5.12 -5.20 10.87
C ASN A 524 -4.82 -5.63 9.44
N GLY A 525 -3.60 -5.47 8.91
CA GLY A 525 -3.31 -5.74 7.49
C GLY A 525 -3.56 -4.56 6.57
N VAL A 526 -3.54 -3.32 7.08
CA VAL A 526 -3.72 -2.09 6.28
C VAL A 526 -2.37 -1.46 5.96
N PRO A 527 -2.09 -1.12 4.69
CA PRO A 527 -0.84 -0.51 4.28
C PRO A 527 -0.70 0.93 4.76
N TYR A 528 0.52 1.28 5.18
CA TYR A 528 0.97 2.63 5.49
C TYR A 528 2.43 2.79 5.07
N LEU A 529 2.88 4.03 4.85
CA LEU A 529 4.28 4.30 4.53
C LEU A 529 5.19 3.93 5.70
N ASP A 530 6.26 3.19 5.41
CA ASP A 530 7.22 2.76 6.42
C ASP A 530 8.43 3.69 6.48
N ASP A 531 8.42 4.61 7.45
CA ASP A 531 9.53 5.53 7.74
C ASP A 531 10.82 4.81 8.14
N HIS A 532 10.76 3.51 8.44
CA HIS A 532 11.93 2.70 8.78
C HIS A 532 12.48 1.92 7.60
N PHE A 533 11.94 2.03 6.38
CA PHE A 533 12.48 1.37 5.17
C PHE A 533 12.72 -0.15 5.36
N GLY A 534 11.87 -0.82 6.13
CA GLY A 534 11.96 -2.25 6.44
C GLY A 534 11.83 -3.11 5.18
N GLY A 535 10.87 -2.78 4.31
CA GLY A 535 10.70 -3.43 3.01
C GLY A 535 11.94 -3.31 2.12
N VAL A 536 12.48 -2.10 1.99
CA VAL A 536 13.71 -1.83 1.21
C VAL A 536 14.88 -2.67 1.73
N ARG A 537 15.13 -2.65 3.04
CA ARG A 537 16.22 -3.43 3.64
C ARG A 537 16.06 -4.93 3.39
N LEU A 538 14.85 -5.47 3.57
CA LEU A 538 14.59 -6.91 3.40
C LEU A 538 14.76 -7.33 1.95
N VAL A 539 14.16 -6.61 1.00
CA VAL A 539 14.29 -6.93 -0.43
C VAL A 539 15.75 -6.84 -0.88
N ARG A 540 16.51 -5.84 -0.41
CA ARG A 540 17.95 -5.74 -0.68
C ARG A 540 18.73 -6.92 -0.13
N GLN A 541 18.48 -7.32 1.11
CA GLN A 541 19.13 -8.47 1.73
C GLN A 541 18.81 -9.78 0.99
N PHE A 542 17.55 -9.99 0.62
CA PHE A 542 17.13 -11.17 -0.12
C PHE A 542 17.71 -11.20 -1.53
N THR A 543 17.74 -10.05 -2.21
CA THR A 543 18.38 -9.89 -3.53
C THR A 543 19.87 -10.26 -3.48
N GLN A 544 20.62 -9.72 -2.51
CA GLN A 544 22.04 -10.04 -2.35
C GLN A 544 22.29 -11.50 -1.98
N ARG A 545 21.41 -12.09 -1.16
CA ARG A 545 21.53 -13.48 -0.71
C ARG A 545 21.19 -14.48 -1.81
N ASP A 546 20.11 -14.24 -2.54
CA ASP A 546 19.52 -15.21 -3.47
C ASP A 546 20.11 -15.05 -4.88
N PHE A 547 20.46 -13.83 -5.28
CA PHE A 547 21.02 -13.49 -6.59
C PHE A 547 22.26 -12.59 -6.47
N PRO A 548 23.36 -13.03 -5.83
CA PRO A 548 24.53 -12.18 -5.53
C PRO A 548 25.20 -11.56 -6.77
N ASN A 549 25.02 -12.18 -7.94
CA ASN A 549 25.59 -11.74 -9.21
C ASN A 549 24.63 -10.89 -10.04
N THR A 550 23.41 -10.60 -9.56
CA THR A 550 22.48 -9.77 -10.31
C THR A 550 23.08 -8.35 -10.49
N PRO A 551 23.08 -7.79 -11.71
CA PRO A 551 23.54 -6.44 -11.96
C PRO A 551 22.52 -5.38 -11.51
N LEU A 552 21.79 -5.61 -10.42
CA LEU A 552 20.87 -4.65 -9.81
C LEU A 552 21.56 -3.95 -8.62
N LYS A 553 21.28 -2.67 -8.45
CA LYS A 553 21.55 -1.90 -7.23
C LYS A 553 20.25 -1.55 -6.54
N ILE A 554 20.30 -1.56 -5.21
CA ILE A 554 19.22 -1.11 -4.32
C ILE A 554 19.90 -0.32 -3.21
N ASP A 555 19.61 0.98 -3.11
CA ASP A 555 20.19 1.83 -2.08
C ASP A 555 19.40 1.80 -0.76
N ASP A 556 19.74 2.67 0.19
CA ASP A 556 19.06 2.76 1.48
C ASP A 556 17.69 3.47 1.40
N LEU A 557 17.45 4.26 0.35
CA LEU A 557 16.22 5.01 0.11
C LEU A 557 15.23 4.27 -0.80
N GLY A 558 15.63 3.10 -1.28
CA GLY A 558 14.82 2.24 -2.14
C GLY A 558 14.97 2.51 -3.62
N TYR A 559 15.84 3.41 -4.07
CA TYR A 559 16.11 3.56 -5.50
C TYR A 559 16.77 2.29 -6.04
N ILE A 560 16.33 1.88 -7.22
CA ILE A 560 16.78 0.66 -7.90
C ILE A 560 17.20 0.95 -9.33
N TRP A 561 18.35 0.42 -9.76
CA TRP A 561 18.87 0.67 -11.12
C TRP A 561 19.87 -0.42 -11.57
N PRO A 562 20.06 -0.62 -12.89
CA PRO A 562 21.11 -1.48 -13.45
C PRO A 562 22.52 -0.98 -13.11
N ARG A 563 23.49 -1.90 -12.98
CA ARG A 563 24.92 -1.60 -12.79
C ARG A 563 25.66 -1.33 -14.09
#